data_AF-A0A3M6PWJ4-F1
#
_entry.id   AF-A0A3M6PWJ4-F1
#
_cell.length_a   1.000
_cell.length_b   1.000
_cell.length_c   1.000
_cell.angle_alpha   90.00
_cell.angle_beta   90.00
_cell.angle_gamma   90.00
#
_symmetry.space_group_name_H-M   'P 1'
#
loop_
_entity.id
_entity.type
_entity.pdbx_description
1 polymer ?
#
loop_
_entity_poly.entity_id
_entity_poly.type
_entity_poly.pdbx_seq_one_letter_code
_entity_poly.pdbx_strand_id
1 'polypeptide(L)'
;MSKTTGQGAQQTTTWYLYSDEGLVEEINAAGQTTKSYGWQADSGWGTAPLWQTEHNSGAQGQAQTQTHWLHTDHLERPLVASDSSGAATWQALAESFGQTWVNSTSRTEVNIRLPGQYWDAESGRHYNQQRYYDPQTGRYMQSDPLGLYDGINTYGYAYQNPLSYSDPTGEAVPAIVWSYARCVAKCKVSDALRAAIQSECDPRTLGDCALECLNPLKWLKLDKFGFNKLPRYQGPKPKYHVNQAHVRLRRANDKTPLPADAEDVYKRAVPGDPKNPKHWYGLNSKGDVYRFSSGNDGTAHFSGSKNIPPGFVTPPYVRDRLRLKK
;
A
#
# COMPACT_ATOMS: atom_id res chain seq x y z
N MET A 1 24.99 6.17 17.80
CA MET A 1 25.86 5.56 16.75
C MET A 1 27.16 6.37 16.67
N SER A 2 28.26 5.81 16.17
CA SER A 2 29.46 6.59 15.84
C SER A 2 29.96 6.28 14.44
N LYS A 3 30.68 7.22 13.85
CA LYS A 3 31.36 7.09 12.57
C LYS A 3 32.76 7.67 12.68
N THR A 4 33.75 6.98 12.13
CA THR A 4 35.13 7.49 12.03
C THR A 4 35.49 7.65 10.56
N THR A 5 35.98 8.83 10.19
CA THR A 5 36.34 9.19 8.81
C THR A 5 37.80 9.65 8.77
N GLY A 6 38.44 9.57 7.60
CA GLY A 6 39.87 9.84 7.42
C GLY A 6 40.79 8.62 7.62
N GLN A 7 42.10 8.83 7.43
CA GLN A 7 43.12 7.78 7.57
C GLN A 7 44.30 8.28 8.42
N GLY A 8 44.91 7.38 9.19
CA GLY A 8 46.09 7.67 10.01
C GLY A 8 45.81 8.76 11.06
N ALA A 9 46.70 9.74 11.17
CA ALA A 9 46.63 10.81 12.16
C ALA A 9 45.49 11.84 11.93
N GLN A 10 44.78 11.79 10.79
CA GLN A 10 43.65 12.67 10.47
C GLN A 10 42.28 12.00 10.69
N GLN A 11 42.24 10.90 11.44
CA GLN A 11 40.97 10.26 11.80
C GLN A 11 40.14 11.16 12.70
N THR A 12 38.89 11.37 12.30
CA THR A 12 37.89 12.10 13.09
C THR A 12 36.72 11.17 13.38
N THR A 13 36.33 11.09 14.65
CA THR A 13 35.14 10.34 15.07
C THR A 13 34.02 11.30 15.42
N THR A 14 32.84 11.05 14.87
CA THR A 14 31.59 11.75 15.20
C THR A 14 30.64 10.75 15.86
N TRP A 15 30.08 11.12 17.00
CA TRP A 15 28.97 10.41 17.64
C TRP A 15 27.65 11.09 17.29
N TYR A 16 26.66 10.26 16.99
CA TYR A 16 25.30 10.67 16.65
C TYR A 16 24.36 10.21 17.75
N LEU A 17 23.70 11.16 18.40
CA LEU A 17 22.70 10.93 19.45
C LEU A 17 21.30 11.10 18.86
N TYR A 18 20.40 10.19 19.22
CA TYR A 18 19.03 10.16 18.72
C TYR A 18 18.03 10.16 19.88
N SER A 19 16.89 10.83 19.68
CA SER A 19 15.66 10.71 20.48
C SER A 19 14.58 10.00 19.66
N ASP A 20 13.39 9.81 20.25
CA ASP A 20 12.24 9.18 19.58
C ASP A 20 11.76 9.94 18.32
N GLU A 21 12.09 11.23 18.20
CA GLU A 21 11.77 12.06 17.05
C GLU A 21 12.87 12.07 15.98
N GLY A 22 14.10 11.63 16.25
CA GLY A 22 15.19 11.61 15.26
C GLY A 22 16.57 11.96 15.80
N LEU A 23 17.50 12.31 14.90
CA LEU A 23 18.86 12.73 15.25
C LEU A 23 18.78 14.04 16.02
N VAL A 24 19.32 14.12 17.25
CA VAL A 24 19.28 15.33 18.07
C VAL A 24 20.64 16.02 18.17
N GLU A 25 21.74 15.26 18.12
CA GLU A 25 23.08 15.84 18.25
C GLU A 25 24.16 15.08 17.47
N GLU A 26 25.13 15.84 16.99
CA GLU A 26 26.45 15.36 16.57
C GLU A 26 27.51 15.83 17.56
N ILE A 27 28.38 14.92 17.98
CA ILE A 27 29.39 15.16 19.01
C ILE A 27 30.75 14.74 18.44
N ASN A 28 31.75 15.62 18.51
CA ASN A 28 33.10 15.34 18.04
C ASN A 28 33.87 14.41 19.00
N ALA A 29 35.03 13.91 18.57
CA ALA A 29 35.92 13.04 19.34
C ALA A 29 36.28 13.52 20.77
N ALA A 30 36.19 14.83 21.03
CA ALA A 30 36.47 15.43 22.34
C ALA A 30 35.23 15.51 23.25
N GLY A 31 34.08 14.98 22.82
CA GLY A 31 32.83 15.01 23.57
C GLY A 31 32.09 16.35 23.48
N GLN A 32 32.45 17.22 22.52
CA GLN A 32 31.79 18.51 22.33
C GLN A 32 30.73 18.39 21.23
N THR A 33 29.52 18.88 21.51
CA THR A 33 28.45 19.00 20.52
C THR A 33 28.89 19.96 19.41
N THR A 34 28.75 19.53 18.16
CA THR A 34 29.06 20.32 16.96
C THR A 34 27.79 20.73 16.21
N LYS A 35 26.75 19.89 16.22
CA LYS A 35 25.43 20.22 15.70
C LYS A 35 24.34 19.70 16.65
N SER A 36 23.27 20.47 16.78
CA SER A 36 22.02 20.04 17.41
C SER A 36 20.88 20.20 16.42
N TYR A 37 19.86 19.38 16.55
CA TYR A 37 18.69 19.37 15.67
C TYR A 37 17.40 19.39 16.49
N GLY A 38 16.39 20.07 15.97
CA GLY A 38 15.06 20.10 16.54
C GLY A 38 14.01 19.63 15.55
N TRP A 39 13.10 18.81 16.03
CA TRP A 39 11.99 18.21 15.30
C TRP A 39 10.67 18.70 15.85
N GLN A 40 9.61 18.57 15.07
CA GLN A 40 8.26 18.81 15.58
C GLN A 40 7.93 17.78 16.67
N ALA A 41 7.32 18.24 17.76
CA ALA A 41 6.89 17.35 18.84
C ALA A 41 5.89 16.30 18.32
N ASP A 42 6.02 15.07 18.82
CA ASP A 42 5.21 13.89 18.44
C ASP A 42 5.25 13.55 16.94
N SER A 43 6.27 14.04 16.22
CA SER A 43 6.48 13.68 14.82
C SER A 43 7.00 12.24 14.70
N GLY A 44 6.85 11.67 13.50
CA GLY A 44 7.50 10.40 13.19
C GLY A 44 9.02 10.55 13.21
N TRP A 45 9.72 9.45 13.45
CA TRP A 45 11.18 9.43 13.52
C TRP A 45 11.84 10.09 12.29
N GLY A 46 12.61 11.16 12.49
CA GLY A 46 13.32 11.92 11.47
C GLY A 46 12.40 12.66 10.48
N THR A 47 11.16 12.95 10.87
CA THR A 47 10.13 13.66 10.07
C THR A 47 9.94 15.08 10.61
N ALA A 48 9.46 16.01 9.79
CA ALA A 48 9.21 17.40 10.18
C ALA A 48 10.38 18.11 10.94
N PRO A 49 11.58 18.23 10.34
CA PRO A 49 12.68 18.98 10.94
C PRO A 49 12.35 20.48 11.02
N LEU A 50 12.65 21.12 12.15
CA LEU A 50 12.35 22.53 12.41
C LEU A 50 13.58 23.43 12.39
N TRP A 51 14.68 22.98 12.98
CA TRP A 51 15.90 23.78 13.07
C TRP A 51 17.14 22.91 13.24
N GLN A 52 18.29 23.47 12.88
CA GLN A 52 19.59 22.98 13.31
C GLN A 52 20.36 24.10 14.00
N THR A 53 21.23 23.77 14.94
CA THR A 53 22.17 24.71 15.56
C THR A 53 23.58 24.20 15.36
N GLU A 54 24.45 25.00 14.76
CA GLU A 54 25.88 24.74 14.72
C GLU A 54 26.56 25.29 15.97
N HIS A 55 27.43 24.49 16.56
CA HIS A 55 28.19 24.82 17.77
C HIS A 55 29.67 24.94 17.39
N ASN A 56 30.16 26.16 17.39
CA ASN A 56 31.53 26.49 17.03
C ASN A 56 32.28 27.08 18.23
N SER A 57 33.60 26.96 18.23
CA SER A 57 34.46 27.70 19.15
C SER A 57 34.83 29.05 18.53
N GLY A 58 34.35 30.14 19.11
CA GLY A 58 34.69 31.50 18.70
C GLY A 58 36.09 31.93 19.14
N ALA A 59 36.45 33.17 18.79
CA ALA A 59 37.70 33.77 19.26
C ALA A 59 37.77 33.74 20.80
N GLN A 60 38.97 33.46 21.33
CA GLN A 60 39.24 33.34 22.78
C GLN A 60 38.50 32.17 23.48
N GLY A 61 37.98 31.19 22.74
CA GLY A 61 37.40 29.97 23.32
C GLY A 61 35.96 30.13 23.83
N GLN A 62 35.27 31.20 23.44
CA GLN A 62 33.85 31.35 23.75
C GLN A 62 33.01 30.45 22.83
N ALA A 63 32.02 29.74 23.39
CA ALA A 63 31.05 29.00 22.59
C ALA A 63 30.22 29.96 21.74
N GLN A 64 30.20 29.74 20.43
CA GLN A 64 29.34 30.44 19.48
C GLN A 64 28.35 29.46 18.87
N THR A 65 27.07 29.79 18.98
CA THR A 65 25.99 29.01 18.40
C THR A 65 25.32 29.78 17.27
N GLN A 66 25.03 29.07 16.17
CA GLN A 66 24.27 29.62 15.04
C GLN A 66 23.09 28.72 14.76
N THR A 67 21.88 29.21 15.02
CA THR A 67 20.63 28.49 14.75
C THR A 67 20.12 28.84 13.36
N HIS A 68 19.74 27.81 12.63
CA HIS A 68 19.13 27.89 11.32
C HIS A 68 17.75 27.24 11.34
N TRP A 69 16.73 27.97 10.91
CA TRP A 69 15.36 27.46 10.76
C TRP A 69 15.24 26.75 9.42
N LEU A 70 14.76 25.51 9.44
CA LEU A 70 14.64 24.66 8.27
C LEU A 70 13.25 24.83 7.66
N HIS A 71 13.22 25.06 6.35
CA HIS A 71 12.00 25.21 5.56
C HIS A 71 11.89 24.01 4.61
N THR A 72 10.84 23.23 4.80
CA THR A 72 10.65 21.95 4.13
C THR A 72 9.63 22.02 3.00
N ASP A 73 9.71 21.08 2.05
CA ASP A 73 8.63 20.84 1.10
C ASP A 73 7.53 19.94 1.68
N HIS A 74 6.52 19.61 0.86
CA HIS A 74 5.42 18.72 1.25
C HIS A 74 5.85 17.28 1.60
N LEU A 75 7.10 16.88 1.31
CA LEU A 75 7.69 15.60 1.71
C LEU A 75 8.55 15.75 2.97
N GLU A 76 8.50 16.91 3.61
CA GLU A 76 9.23 17.26 4.84
C GLU A 76 10.76 17.25 4.68
N ARG A 77 11.25 17.36 3.44
CA ARG A 77 12.67 17.50 3.17
C ARG A 77 13.08 18.98 3.21
N PRO A 78 14.15 19.35 3.93
CA PRO A 78 14.67 20.72 3.91
C PRO A 78 15.10 21.15 2.50
N LEU A 79 14.61 22.30 2.03
CA LEU A 79 15.05 22.94 0.78
C LEU A 79 15.71 24.29 1.01
N VAL A 80 15.40 24.95 2.13
CA VAL A 80 16.01 26.22 2.53
C VAL A 80 16.26 26.19 4.03
N ALA A 81 17.35 26.82 4.48
CA ALA A 81 17.56 27.19 5.86
C ALA A 81 17.78 28.70 5.96
N SER A 82 17.26 29.33 7.01
CA SER A 82 17.45 30.77 7.26
C SER A 82 18.07 31.03 8.63
N ASP A 83 18.77 32.16 8.79
CA ASP A 83 19.20 32.67 10.10
C ASP A 83 18.13 33.54 10.79
N SER A 84 18.50 34.17 11.91
CA SER A 84 17.58 34.94 12.77
C SER A 84 17.14 36.26 12.15
N SER A 85 17.85 36.72 11.11
CA SER A 85 17.45 37.86 10.29
C SER A 85 16.51 37.47 9.15
N GLY A 86 16.25 36.17 8.96
CA GLY A 86 15.48 35.63 7.84
C GLY A 86 16.30 35.47 6.56
N ALA A 87 17.61 35.75 6.58
CA ALA A 87 18.47 35.56 5.43
C ALA A 87 18.73 34.07 5.19
N ALA A 88 18.67 33.64 3.93
CA ALA A 88 18.99 32.26 3.57
C ALA A 88 20.46 31.94 3.89
N THR A 89 20.68 30.86 4.62
CA THR A 89 22.01 30.34 4.97
C THR A 89 22.34 29.07 4.21
N TRP A 90 21.34 28.29 3.81
CA TRP A 90 21.48 27.13 2.94
C TRP A 90 20.28 27.03 2.02
N GLN A 91 20.52 26.60 0.78
CA GLN A 91 19.47 26.34 -0.20
C GLN A 91 19.86 25.14 -1.03
N ALA A 92 18.90 24.29 -1.36
CA ALA A 92 19.12 23.19 -2.27
C ALA A 92 17.92 22.93 -3.18
N LEU A 93 18.20 22.31 -4.31
CA LEU A 93 17.20 21.68 -5.16
C LEU A 93 17.31 20.18 -4.97
N ALA A 94 16.17 19.49 -4.86
CA ALA A 94 16.20 18.06 -4.67
C ALA A 94 15.08 17.33 -5.44
N GLU A 95 15.45 16.25 -6.11
CA GLU A 95 14.58 15.43 -6.96
C GLU A 95 13.67 14.51 -6.14
N SER A 96 12.67 13.88 -6.78
CA SER A 96 11.68 13.04 -6.09
C SER A 96 12.28 11.91 -5.26
N PHE A 97 13.42 11.35 -5.68
CA PHE A 97 14.14 10.29 -4.96
C PHE A 97 15.25 10.83 -4.03
N GLY A 98 15.27 12.12 -3.72
CA GLY A 98 16.16 12.68 -2.69
C GLY A 98 17.54 13.11 -3.18
N GLN A 99 17.88 12.90 -4.46
CA GLN A 99 19.12 13.47 -5.02
C GLN A 99 19.08 14.99 -4.88
N THR A 100 20.09 15.54 -4.20
CA THR A 100 20.09 16.93 -3.73
C THR A 100 21.31 17.66 -4.25
N TRP A 101 21.10 18.86 -4.79
CA TRP A 101 22.15 19.79 -5.20
C TRP A 101 22.07 21.06 -4.35
N VAL A 102 23.13 21.29 -3.56
CA VAL A 102 23.26 22.46 -2.70
C VAL A 102 23.72 23.66 -3.54
N ASN A 103 23.09 24.81 -3.33
CA ASN A 103 23.48 26.07 -3.95
C ASN A 103 24.87 26.50 -3.45
N SER A 104 25.76 26.90 -4.36
CA SER A 104 27.13 27.34 -4.07
C SER A 104 27.21 28.56 -3.15
N THR A 105 26.13 29.33 -3.00
CA THR A 105 26.08 30.46 -2.05
C THR A 105 25.72 30.07 -0.63
N SER A 106 25.48 28.78 -0.35
CA SER A 106 25.19 28.28 0.99
C SER A 106 26.41 28.47 1.90
N ARG A 107 26.15 28.91 3.13
CA ARG A 107 27.16 29.25 4.15
C ARG A 107 27.15 28.30 5.36
N THR A 108 26.12 27.45 5.45
CA THR A 108 26.01 26.33 6.40
C THR A 108 25.73 25.05 5.62
N GLU A 109 26.00 23.90 6.22
CA GLU A 109 25.61 22.60 5.67
C GLU A 109 24.41 22.05 6.45
N VAL A 110 23.35 21.68 5.72
CA VAL A 110 22.23 20.91 6.25
C VAL A 110 22.39 19.49 5.73
N ASN A 111 22.60 18.51 6.61
CA ASN A 111 22.77 17.10 6.21
C ASN A 111 21.45 16.30 6.24
N ILE A 112 20.39 16.83 6.84
CA ILE A 112 19.06 16.19 6.82
C ILE A 112 18.52 16.18 5.37
N ARG A 113 17.91 15.07 4.96
CA ARG A 113 17.42 14.84 3.58
C ARG A 113 15.93 14.47 3.60
N LEU A 114 15.51 13.43 2.88
CA LEU A 114 14.17 12.86 3.01
C LEU A 114 13.93 12.39 4.46
N PRO A 115 12.67 12.17 4.87
CA PRO A 115 12.38 11.74 6.24
C PRO A 115 13.24 10.55 6.68
N GLY A 116 13.88 10.67 7.85
CA GLY A 116 14.80 9.67 8.41
C GLY A 116 16.24 9.71 7.90
N GLN A 117 16.51 10.46 6.82
CA GLN A 117 17.76 10.36 6.08
C GLN A 117 18.77 11.44 6.46
N TYR A 118 20.02 11.01 6.62
CA TYR A 118 21.20 11.84 6.85
C TYR A 118 22.19 11.70 5.70
N TRP A 119 22.66 12.82 5.14
CA TRP A 119 23.66 12.84 4.08
C TRP A 119 25.04 12.44 4.59
N ASP A 120 25.53 11.34 4.07
CA ASP A 120 26.89 10.86 4.27
C ASP A 120 27.75 11.30 3.08
N ALA A 121 28.52 12.37 3.28
CA ALA A 121 29.38 12.95 2.27
C ALA A 121 30.48 11.99 1.79
N GLU A 122 31.00 11.13 2.68
CA GLU A 122 32.11 10.21 2.36
C GLU A 122 31.68 9.10 1.39
N SER A 123 30.47 8.58 1.54
CA SER A 123 29.94 7.56 0.64
C SER A 123 29.12 8.13 -0.52
N GLY A 124 28.73 9.40 -0.44
CA GLY A 124 27.80 10.02 -1.37
C GLY A 124 26.38 9.45 -1.27
N ARG A 125 26.04 8.86 -0.11
CA ARG A 125 24.76 8.17 0.13
C ARG A 125 24.04 8.79 1.32
N HIS A 126 22.82 8.34 1.53
CA HIS A 126 22.00 8.79 2.63
C HIS A 126 21.94 7.65 3.65
N TYR A 127 22.45 7.88 4.86
CA TYR A 127 22.23 6.95 5.96
C TYR A 127 20.77 7.09 6.41
N ASN A 128 20.00 6.01 6.32
CA ASN A 128 18.62 5.93 6.74
C ASN A 128 18.49 4.83 7.80
N GLN A 129 19.13 5.06 8.95
CA GLN A 129 19.05 4.20 10.13
C GLN A 129 19.49 2.76 9.85
N GLN A 130 18.58 1.86 9.48
CA GLN A 130 18.96 0.46 9.22
C GLN A 130 19.66 0.24 7.88
N ARG A 131 19.52 1.17 6.94
CA ARG A 131 20.00 0.99 5.57
C ARG A 131 20.68 2.25 5.04
N TYR A 132 21.63 2.05 4.16
CA TYR A 132 22.16 3.12 3.31
C TYR A 132 21.28 3.20 2.06
N TYR A 133 20.83 4.41 1.75
CA TYR A 133 20.02 4.74 0.60
C TYR A 133 20.89 5.45 -0.44
N ASP A 134 20.79 5.00 -1.68
CA ASP A 134 21.40 5.65 -2.84
C ASP A 134 20.34 6.50 -3.57
N PRO A 135 20.41 7.83 -3.46
CA PRO A 135 19.47 8.73 -4.12
C PRO A 135 19.56 8.72 -5.64
N GLN A 136 20.72 8.34 -6.22
CA GLN A 136 20.91 8.34 -7.68
C GLN A 136 20.14 7.19 -8.33
N THR A 137 20.12 6.04 -7.68
CA THR A 137 19.37 4.87 -8.14
C THR A 137 17.97 4.78 -7.55
N GLY A 138 17.69 5.54 -6.49
CA GLY A 138 16.41 5.54 -5.80
C GLY A 138 16.15 4.27 -4.98
N ARG A 139 17.20 3.67 -4.42
CA ARG A 139 17.14 2.34 -3.79
C ARG A 139 18.02 2.22 -2.55
N TYR A 140 17.69 1.26 -1.69
CA TYR A 140 18.58 0.86 -0.61
C TYR A 140 19.74 0.01 -1.13
N MET A 141 20.88 0.10 -0.44
CA MET A 141 22.09 -0.66 -0.72
C MET A 141 22.07 -2.05 -0.05
N GLN A 142 21.23 -2.22 0.95
CA GLN A 142 21.02 -3.47 1.68
C GLN A 142 19.60 -3.96 1.48
N SER A 143 19.42 -5.29 1.49
CA SER A 143 18.10 -5.89 1.55
C SER A 143 17.42 -5.51 2.87
N ASP A 144 16.10 -5.37 2.83
CA ASP A 144 15.25 -5.08 3.97
C ASP A 144 15.49 -6.05 5.14
N PRO A 145 15.79 -5.55 6.36
CA PRO A 145 15.99 -6.41 7.53
C PRO A 145 14.71 -7.15 7.96
N LEU A 146 13.52 -6.63 7.61
CA LEU A 146 12.24 -7.30 7.84
C LEU A 146 11.90 -8.31 6.72
N GLY A 147 12.78 -8.48 5.73
CA GLY A 147 12.59 -9.38 4.61
C GLY A 147 11.42 -8.95 3.73
N LEU A 148 10.51 -9.88 3.44
CA LEU A 148 9.37 -9.63 2.54
C LEU A 148 8.18 -8.94 3.23
N TYR A 149 8.34 -8.51 4.49
CA TYR A 149 7.25 -7.93 5.28
C TYR A 149 6.77 -6.59 4.70
N ASP A 150 7.70 -5.73 4.27
CA ASP A 150 7.39 -4.45 3.59
C ASP A 150 7.38 -4.60 2.05
N GLY A 151 7.12 -5.82 1.56
CA GLY A 151 6.90 -6.09 0.14
C GLY A 151 7.98 -6.91 -0.55
N ILE A 152 7.73 -7.24 -1.82
CA ILE A 152 8.54 -8.20 -2.59
C ILE A 152 9.88 -7.64 -3.06
N ASN A 153 10.04 -6.32 -3.13
CA ASN A 153 11.29 -5.67 -3.51
C ASN A 153 11.97 -5.13 -2.26
N THR A 154 12.84 -5.93 -1.67
CA THR A 154 13.52 -5.62 -0.41
C THR A 154 14.56 -4.50 -0.51
N TYR A 155 14.77 -3.93 -1.70
CA TYR A 155 15.69 -2.81 -1.95
C TYR A 155 14.96 -1.53 -2.38
N GLY A 156 13.63 -1.55 -2.49
CA GLY A 156 12.85 -0.40 -2.91
C GLY A 156 12.73 0.66 -1.81
N TYR A 157 12.76 1.93 -2.20
CA TYR A 157 12.41 3.03 -1.29
C TYR A 157 10.97 3.46 -1.56
N ALA A 158 10.18 3.63 -0.49
CA ALA A 158 8.83 4.21 -0.58
C ALA A 158 7.95 3.58 -1.68
N TYR A 159 8.10 2.28 -1.93
CA TYR A 159 7.36 1.54 -2.98
C TYR A 159 7.54 2.13 -4.39
N GLN A 160 8.68 2.76 -4.65
CA GLN A 160 8.97 3.51 -5.87
C GLN A 160 7.99 4.67 -6.12
N ASN A 161 7.30 5.16 -5.07
CA ASN A 161 6.44 6.34 -5.11
C ASN A 161 6.78 7.30 -3.96
N PRO A 162 7.98 7.93 -3.98
CA PRO A 162 8.45 8.82 -2.92
C PRO A 162 7.68 10.14 -2.83
N LEU A 163 6.80 10.44 -3.79
CA LEU A 163 5.91 11.60 -3.75
C LEU A 163 4.69 11.38 -2.84
N SER A 164 4.39 10.13 -2.48
CA SER A 164 3.23 9.78 -1.65
C SER A 164 3.60 9.07 -0.36
N TYR A 165 4.81 8.49 -0.30
CA TYR A 165 5.26 7.66 0.80
C TYR A 165 6.68 8.01 1.19
N SER A 166 7.00 7.79 2.46
CA SER A 166 8.35 7.87 3.00
C SER A 166 8.59 6.66 3.90
N ASP A 167 9.85 6.24 3.99
CA ASP A 167 10.33 5.22 4.93
C ASP A 167 11.33 5.89 5.88
N PRO A 168 10.86 6.41 7.04
CA PRO A 168 11.70 7.20 7.94
C PRO A 168 12.67 6.38 8.82
N THR A 169 12.50 5.06 8.87
CA THR A 169 13.37 4.17 9.66
C THR A 169 14.27 3.30 8.80
N GLY A 170 14.05 3.27 7.48
CA GLY A 170 14.75 2.36 6.61
C GLY A 170 14.31 0.91 6.82
N GLU A 171 13.08 0.66 7.26
CA GLU A 171 12.54 -0.69 7.50
C GLU A 171 11.15 -0.87 6.88
N ALA A 172 10.29 0.13 7.03
CA ALA A 172 8.93 0.05 6.51
C ALA A 172 8.28 1.43 6.39
N VAL A 173 7.40 1.57 5.41
CA VAL A 173 6.54 2.75 5.28
C VAL A 173 5.42 2.69 6.34
N PRO A 174 5.26 3.70 7.23
CA PRO A 174 4.26 3.67 8.31
C PRO A 174 2.81 3.48 7.83
N ALA A 175 2.44 4.09 6.70
CA ALA A 175 1.11 3.95 6.10
C ALA A 175 0.75 2.48 5.79
N ILE A 176 1.76 1.64 5.62
CA ILE A 176 1.65 0.24 5.23
C ILE A 176 1.59 -0.64 6.46
N VAL A 177 2.37 -0.34 7.49
CA VAL A 177 2.18 -0.94 8.82
C VAL A 177 0.73 -0.75 9.28
N TRP A 178 0.19 0.47 9.15
CA TRP A 178 -1.21 0.76 9.46
C TRP A 178 -2.20 0.01 8.56
N SER A 179 -1.92 -0.06 7.25
CA SER A 179 -2.81 -0.75 6.31
C SER A 179 -2.80 -2.26 6.49
N TYR A 180 -1.64 -2.84 6.79
CA TYR A 180 -1.45 -4.23 7.16
C TYR A 180 -2.15 -4.54 8.49
N ALA A 181 -1.89 -3.75 9.53
CA ALA A 181 -2.58 -3.91 10.83
C ALA A 181 -4.10 -3.83 10.67
N ARG A 182 -4.60 -2.89 9.85
CA ARG A 182 -6.03 -2.77 9.52
C ARG A 182 -6.55 -3.98 8.74
N CYS A 183 -5.75 -4.57 7.85
CA CYS A 183 -6.09 -5.79 7.13
C CYS A 183 -6.22 -6.97 8.10
N VAL A 184 -5.21 -7.19 8.96
CA VAL A 184 -5.18 -8.28 9.94
C VAL A 184 -6.34 -8.16 10.92
N ALA A 185 -6.57 -6.94 11.46
CA ALA A 185 -7.69 -6.67 12.35
C ALA A 185 -9.04 -6.94 11.67
N LYS A 186 -9.24 -6.50 10.43
CA LYS A 186 -10.47 -6.78 9.67
C LYS A 186 -10.66 -8.27 9.41
N CYS A 187 -9.60 -8.97 9.02
CA CYS A 187 -9.64 -10.42 8.83
C CYS A 187 -10.13 -11.08 10.12
N LYS A 188 -9.52 -10.76 11.26
CA LYS A 188 -9.89 -11.33 12.56
C LYS A 188 -11.32 -11.01 13.00
N VAL A 189 -11.75 -9.76 12.87
CA VAL A 189 -13.12 -9.37 13.21
C VAL A 189 -14.13 -10.08 12.31
N SER A 190 -13.85 -10.17 11.00
CA SER A 190 -14.74 -10.84 10.06
C SER A 190 -14.84 -12.35 10.30
N ASP A 191 -13.75 -12.96 10.74
CA ASP A 191 -13.66 -14.38 10.99
C ASP A 191 -14.35 -14.76 12.31
N ALA A 192 -14.10 -14.01 13.37
CA ALA A 192 -14.81 -14.15 14.64
C ALA A 192 -16.33 -13.98 14.47
N LEU A 193 -16.75 -13.02 13.63
CA LEU A 193 -18.17 -12.82 13.32
C LEU A 193 -18.76 -14.01 12.54
N ARG A 194 -18.02 -14.60 11.60
CA ARG A 194 -18.48 -15.80 10.88
C ARG A 194 -18.59 -16.99 11.79
N ALA A 195 -17.56 -17.27 12.60
CA ALA A 195 -17.58 -18.36 13.57
C ALA A 195 -18.78 -18.24 14.53
N ALA A 196 -19.07 -17.01 15.00
CA ALA A 196 -20.22 -16.76 15.87
C ALA A 196 -21.59 -16.97 15.17
N ILE A 197 -21.73 -16.61 13.89
CA ILE A 197 -22.99 -16.72 13.15
C ILE A 197 -23.22 -18.13 12.60
N GLN A 198 -22.16 -18.80 12.15
CA GLN A 198 -22.24 -20.03 11.35
C GLN A 198 -21.87 -21.28 12.15
N SER A 199 -21.52 -21.14 13.44
CA SER A 199 -21.08 -22.25 14.31
C SER A 199 -19.92 -23.04 13.70
N GLU A 200 -18.99 -22.35 13.04
CA GLU A 200 -17.76 -22.96 12.51
C GLU A 200 -16.81 -23.31 13.67
N CYS A 201 -16.31 -24.55 13.68
CA CYS A 201 -15.50 -25.08 14.78
C CYS A 201 -13.99 -24.72 14.71
N ASP A 202 -13.54 -23.92 13.74
CA ASP A 202 -12.12 -23.58 13.60
C ASP A 202 -11.92 -22.16 13.04
N PRO A 203 -12.02 -21.11 13.88
CA PRO A 203 -11.75 -19.74 13.45
C PRO A 203 -10.25 -19.57 13.15
N ARG A 204 -9.94 -18.87 12.05
CA ARG A 204 -8.57 -18.55 11.62
C ARG A 204 -7.77 -17.93 12.74
N THR A 205 -6.52 -18.35 12.89
CA THR A 205 -5.58 -17.81 13.88
C THR A 205 -5.11 -16.40 13.51
N LEU A 206 -4.41 -15.71 14.42
CA LEU A 206 -3.83 -14.40 14.10
C LEU A 206 -2.74 -14.55 13.03
N GLY A 207 -2.01 -15.66 13.06
CA GLY A 207 -1.02 -16.04 12.05
C GLY A 207 -1.64 -16.19 10.66
N ASP A 208 -2.79 -16.86 10.53
CA ASP A 208 -3.44 -17.06 9.23
C ASP A 208 -3.88 -15.72 8.59
N CYS A 209 -4.45 -14.82 9.41
CA CYS A 209 -4.82 -13.49 8.97
C CYS A 209 -3.60 -12.61 8.64
N ALA A 210 -2.52 -12.72 9.41
CA ALA A 210 -1.24 -12.07 9.14
C ALA A 210 -0.68 -12.51 7.77
N LEU A 211 -0.54 -13.82 7.55
CA LEU A 211 -0.06 -14.40 6.30
C LEU A 211 -0.94 -14.01 5.09
N GLU A 212 -2.26 -14.01 5.26
CA GLU A 212 -3.16 -13.57 4.19
C GLU A 212 -2.96 -12.09 3.84
N CYS A 213 -2.62 -11.24 4.81
CA CYS A 213 -2.45 -9.80 4.63
C CYS A 213 -1.04 -9.38 4.20
N LEU A 214 -0.06 -10.30 4.18
CA LEU A 214 1.31 -10.03 3.74
C LEU A 214 1.42 -9.57 2.29
N ASN A 215 0.41 -9.81 1.44
CA ASN A 215 0.40 -9.32 0.07
C ASN A 215 -0.11 -7.87 -0.01
N PRO A 216 0.73 -6.89 -0.37
CA PRO A 216 0.38 -5.48 -0.51
C PRO A 216 -0.83 -5.19 -1.39
N LEU A 217 -1.00 -6.02 -2.43
CA LEU A 217 -2.06 -5.88 -3.41
C LEU A 217 -3.46 -6.00 -2.79
N LYS A 218 -3.61 -6.71 -1.67
CA LYS A 218 -4.90 -6.92 -0.99
C LYS A 218 -5.36 -5.70 -0.21
N TRP A 219 -4.45 -4.91 0.37
CA TRP A 219 -4.82 -3.72 1.15
C TRP A 219 -4.74 -2.42 0.35
N LEU A 220 -3.88 -2.33 -0.68
CA LEU A 220 -3.90 -1.26 -1.67
C LEU A 220 -5.12 -1.32 -2.62
N LYS A 221 -5.94 -2.37 -2.52
CA LYS A 221 -7.07 -2.64 -3.42
C LYS A 221 -6.65 -2.64 -4.90
N LEU A 222 -5.40 -2.98 -5.21
CA LEU A 222 -4.92 -3.07 -6.59
C LEU A 222 -5.53 -4.28 -7.32
N ASP A 223 -6.06 -5.25 -6.58
CA ASP A 223 -7.01 -6.25 -7.08
C ASP A 223 -8.31 -5.62 -7.66
N LYS A 224 -8.70 -4.43 -7.20
CA LYS A 224 -9.84 -3.65 -7.69
C LYS A 224 -9.50 -2.68 -8.82
N PHE A 225 -8.21 -2.42 -9.08
CA PHE A 225 -7.75 -1.61 -10.21
C PHE A 225 -7.79 -2.36 -11.57
N GLY A 226 -8.44 -3.52 -11.62
CA GLY A 226 -9.02 -4.02 -12.87
C GLY A 226 -8.12 -4.93 -13.71
N PHE A 227 -7.04 -5.49 -13.15
CA PHE A 227 -6.26 -6.53 -13.82
C PHE A 227 -7.00 -7.87 -13.94
N ASN A 228 -8.06 -8.10 -13.14
CA ASN A 228 -8.94 -9.26 -13.25
C ASN A 228 -10.42 -8.85 -13.41
N LYS A 229 -10.73 -7.99 -14.39
CA LYS A 229 -12.12 -7.89 -14.85
C LYS A 229 -12.48 -9.24 -15.48
N LEU A 230 -13.44 -9.96 -14.89
CA LEU A 230 -13.96 -11.19 -15.49
C LEU A 230 -14.28 -10.95 -16.97
N PRO A 231 -13.83 -11.83 -17.89
CA PRO A 231 -14.06 -11.65 -19.31
C PRO A 231 -15.55 -11.46 -19.58
N ARG A 232 -15.89 -10.46 -20.39
CA ARG A 232 -17.27 -10.19 -20.80
C ARG A 232 -17.54 -10.91 -22.11
N TYR A 233 -18.69 -11.57 -22.18
CA TYR A 233 -19.21 -12.08 -23.45
C TYR A 233 -19.45 -10.91 -24.40
N GLN A 234 -18.90 -11.01 -25.61
CA GLN A 234 -18.97 -9.98 -26.64
C GLN A 234 -19.99 -10.29 -27.75
N GLY A 235 -20.60 -11.47 -27.73
CA GLY A 235 -21.59 -11.87 -28.73
C GLY A 235 -23.01 -11.36 -28.42
N PRO A 236 -23.95 -11.56 -29.37
CA PRO A 236 -25.34 -11.19 -29.16
C PRO A 236 -25.99 -12.08 -28.10
N LYS A 237 -26.74 -11.47 -27.18
CA LYS A 237 -27.57 -12.21 -26.22
C LYS A 237 -28.75 -12.85 -26.97
N PRO A 238 -29.05 -14.15 -26.77
CA PRO A 238 -30.20 -14.80 -27.40
C PRO A 238 -31.53 -14.11 -27.05
N LYS A 239 -32.52 -14.24 -27.93
CA LYS A 239 -33.88 -13.74 -27.66
C LYS A 239 -34.61 -14.70 -26.74
N TYR A 240 -35.30 -14.18 -25.73
CA TYR A 240 -36.09 -15.02 -24.84
C TYR A 240 -37.31 -15.59 -25.58
N HIS A 241 -37.58 -16.87 -25.38
CA HIS A 241 -38.79 -17.53 -25.85
C HIS A 241 -39.36 -18.44 -24.76
N VAL A 242 -40.69 -18.46 -24.65
CA VAL A 242 -41.41 -19.29 -23.68
C VAL A 242 -41.53 -20.70 -24.21
N ASN A 243 -40.86 -21.65 -23.55
CA ASN A 243 -41.01 -23.07 -23.85
C ASN A 243 -42.28 -23.62 -23.19
N GLN A 244 -43.26 -24.02 -24.01
CA GLN A 244 -44.56 -24.54 -23.56
C GLN A 244 -44.45 -25.78 -22.67
N ALA A 245 -43.35 -26.53 -22.73
CA ALA A 245 -43.12 -27.69 -21.86
C ALA A 245 -42.94 -27.31 -20.38
N HIS A 246 -42.63 -26.04 -20.07
CA HIS A 246 -42.58 -25.52 -18.70
C HIS A 246 -43.92 -24.89 -18.26
N VAL A 247 -44.83 -24.63 -19.21
CA VAL A 247 -46.17 -24.07 -18.97
C VAL A 247 -47.18 -25.19 -18.71
N ARG A 248 -47.14 -26.24 -19.54
CA ARG A 248 -48.02 -27.41 -19.45
C ARG A 248 -47.20 -28.62 -19.03
N LEU A 249 -47.09 -28.82 -17.71
CA LEU A 249 -46.38 -29.97 -17.17
C LEU A 249 -47.18 -31.24 -17.41
N ARG A 250 -46.57 -32.23 -18.08
CA ARG A 250 -47.20 -33.53 -18.36
C ARG A 250 -47.27 -34.41 -17.10
N ARG A 251 -46.28 -34.28 -16.20
CA ARG A 251 -46.20 -34.86 -14.84
C ARG A 251 -45.39 -33.95 -13.92
N ALA A 252 -45.62 -34.02 -12.60
CA ALA A 252 -44.99 -33.14 -11.60
C ALA A 252 -43.44 -33.23 -11.55
N ASN A 253 -42.85 -34.35 -11.97
CA ASN A 253 -41.39 -34.58 -11.90
C ASN A 253 -40.65 -34.36 -13.23
N ASP A 254 -41.34 -34.00 -14.32
CA ASP A 254 -40.70 -33.97 -15.64
C ASP A 254 -39.85 -32.71 -15.85
N LYS A 255 -40.34 -31.54 -15.42
CA LYS A 255 -39.69 -30.24 -15.61
C LYS A 255 -40.08 -29.25 -14.52
N THR A 256 -39.18 -28.32 -14.23
CA THR A 256 -39.47 -27.18 -13.35
C THR A 256 -40.57 -26.30 -13.95
N PRO A 257 -41.66 -25.97 -13.22
CA PRO A 257 -42.69 -25.05 -13.73
C PRO A 257 -42.10 -23.69 -14.12
N LEU A 258 -42.65 -23.07 -15.17
CA LEU A 258 -42.23 -21.74 -15.62
C LEU A 258 -42.59 -20.65 -14.59
N PRO A 259 -41.62 -19.93 -14.02
CA PRO A 259 -41.91 -18.79 -13.15
C PRO A 259 -42.48 -17.61 -13.94
N ALA A 260 -43.41 -16.87 -13.35
CA ALA A 260 -44.02 -15.69 -13.99
C ALA A 260 -43.01 -14.56 -14.26
N ASP A 261 -41.95 -14.47 -13.44
CA ASP A 261 -40.88 -13.48 -13.55
C ASP A 261 -39.70 -13.94 -14.44
N ALA A 262 -39.80 -15.10 -15.11
CA ALA A 262 -38.69 -15.68 -15.86
C ALA A 262 -38.16 -14.76 -16.98
N GLU A 263 -39.04 -14.05 -17.68
CA GLU A 263 -38.64 -13.10 -18.74
C GLU A 263 -37.87 -11.90 -18.17
N ASP A 264 -38.33 -11.33 -17.07
CA ASP A 264 -37.68 -10.19 -16.42
C ASP A 264 -36.34 -10.56 -15.78
N VAL A 265 -36.24 -11.79 -15.27
CA VAL A 265 -34.96 -12.35 -14.83
C VAL A 265 -34.03 -12.56 -16.02
N TYR A 266 -34.55 -13.03 -17.16
CA TYR A 266 -33.74 -13.22 -18.37
C TYR A 266 -33.15 -11.91 -18.89
N LYS A 267 -33.87 -10.79 -18.86
CA LYS A 267 -33.35 -9.46 -19.28
C LYS A 267 -32.00 -9.15 -18.65
N ARG A 268 -31.82 -9.51 -17.37
CA ARG A 268 -30.59 -9.28 -16.59
C ARG A 268 -29.66 -10.51 -16.49
N ALA A 269 -30.01 -11.61 -17.14
CA ALA A 269 -29.20 -12.82 -17.10
C ALA A 269 -27.81 -12.63 -17.73
N VAL A 270 -26.82 -13.32 -17.15
CA VAL A 270 -25.43 -13.37 -17.58
C VAL A 270 -25.11 -14.74 -18.19
N PRO A 271 -24.13 -14.83 -19.10
CA PRO A 271 -23.74 -16.10 -19.68
C PRO A 271 -23.12 -17.03 -18.63
N GLY A 272 -23.27 -18.34 -18.82
CA GLY A 272 -22.59 -19.38 -18.04
C GLY A 272 -21.08 -19.41 -18.27
N ASP A 273 -20.69 -19.13 -19.51
CA ASP A 273 -19.31 -19.09 -19.99
C ASP A 273 -19.15 -17.88 -20.93
N PRO A 274 -18.13 -17.04 -20.74
CA PRO A 274 -17.93 -15.82 -21.52
C PRO A 274 -17.47 -16.04 -22.97
N LYS A 275 -17.00 -17.23 -23.33
CA LYS A 275 -16.56 -17.60 -24.68
C LYS A 275 -17.64 -18.39 -25.42
N ASN A 276 -18.33 -19.31 -24.73
CA ASN A 276 -19.34 -20.18 -25.35
C ASN A 276 -20.58 -20.40 -24.46
N PRO A 277 -21.53 -19.45 -24.43
CA PRO A 277 -22.65 -19.50 -23.50
C PRO A 277 -23.79 -20.41 -23.98
N LYS A 278 -23.66 -21.72 -23.70
CA LYS A 278 -24.75 -22.70 -23.85
C LYS A 278 -25.92 -22.45 -22.89
N HIS A 279 -25.63 -21.86 -21.74
CA HIS A 279 -26.61 -21.50 -20.73
C HIS A 279 -26.43 -20.06 -20.26
N TRP A 280 -27.52 -19.45 -19.82
CA TRP A 280 -27.59 -18.13 -19.22
C TRP A 280 -28.23 -18.23 -17.84
N TYR A 281 -27.86 -17.34 -16.94
CA TYR A 281 -28.26 -17.41 -15.54
C TYR A 281 -28.69 -16.04 -15.04
N GLY A 282 -29.83 -15.99 -14.37
CA GLY A 282 -30.34 -14.77 -13.76
C GLY A 282 -30.73 -15.00 -12.31
N LEU A 283 -30.64 -13.93 -11.51
CA LEU A 283 -31.05 -13.91 -10.12
C LEU A 283 -32.41 -13.20 -10.02
N ASN A 284 -33.41 -13.85 -9.43
CA ASN A 284 -34.69 -13.21 -9.16
C ASN A 284 -34.63 -12.33 -7.91
N SER A 285 -35.71 -11.59 -7.63
CA SER A 285 -35.79 -10.71 -6.45
C SER A 285 -35.78 -11.46 -5.12
N LYS A 286 -36.10 -12.75 -5.12
CA LYS A 286 -36.12 -13.62 -3.93
C LYS A 286 -34.78 -14.32 -3.66
N GLY A 287 -33.80 -14.15 -4.54
CA GLY A 287 -32.48 -14.77 -4.42
C GLY A 287 -32.35 -16.15 -5.09
N ASP A 288 -33.37 -16.62 -5.81
CA ASP A 288 -33.29 -17.85 -6.60
C ASP A 288 -32.55 -17.62 -7.93
N VAL A 289 -31.73 -18.60 -8.31
CA VAL A 289 -31.02 -18.58 -9.58
C VAL A 289 -31.78 -19.39 -10.62
N TYR A 290 -32.12 -18.75 -11.74
CA TYR A 290 -32.75 -19.39 -12.90
C TYR A 290 -31.70 -19.70 -13.97
N ARG A 291 -31.83 -20.86 -14.61
CA ARG A 291 -31.02 -21.27 -15.76
C ARG A 291 -31.87 -21.22 -17.03
N PHE A 292 -31.34 -20.59 -18.06
CA PHE A 292 -31.91 -20.50 -19.39
C PHE A 292 -30.99 -21.21 -20.37
N SER A 293 -31.53 -22.07 -21.21
CA SER A 293 -30.74 -22.82 -22.19
C SER A 293 -30.87 -22.17 -23.57
N SER A 294 -29.73 -21.90 -24.21
CA SER A 294 -29.68 -21.33 -25.55
C SER A 294 -29.92 -22.43 -26.59
N GLY A 295 -30.81 -22.17 -27.55
CA GLY A 295 -30.97 -22.98 -28.76
C GLY A 295 -29.97 -22.55 -29.85
N ASN A 296 -29.82 -23.40 -30.88
CA ASN A 296 -29.01 -23.09 -32.06
C ASN A 296 -29.68 -22.05 -32.99
N ASP A 297 -30.94 -21.68 -32.71
CA ASP A 297 -31.78 -20.74 -33.44
C ASP A 297 -31.64 -19.29 -32.94
N GLY A 298 -30.70 -19.03 -32.03
CA GLY A 298 -30.51 -17.71 -31.42
C GLY A 298 -31.56 -17.36 -30.36
N THR A 299 -32.35 -18.34 -29.90
CA THR A 299 -33.29 -18.16 -28.79
C THR A 299 -32.74 -18.76 -27.49
N ALA A 300 -33.33 -18.36 -26.36
CA ALA A 300 -33.11 -19.04 -25.09
C ALA A 300 -34.43 -19.16 -24.34
N HIS A 301 -34.60 -20.27 -23.62
CA HIS A 301 -35.80 -20.54 -22.83
C HIS A 301 -35.44 -20.95 -21.42
N PHE A 302 -36.37 -20.74 -20.48
CA PHE A 302 -36.22 -21.20 -19.10
C PHE A 302 -36.05 -22.73 -19.08
N SER A 303 -35.07 -23.21 -18.31
CA SER A 303 -34.67 -24.63 -18.29
C SER A 303 -34.44 -25.18 -16.88
N GLY A 304 -34.78 -24.41 -15.85
CA GLY A 304 -34.70 -24.85 -14.46
C GLY A 304 -34.44 -23.72 -13.46
N SER A 305 -34.79 -24.00 -12.20
CA SER A 305 -34.46 -23.17 -11.04
C SER A 305 -33.53 -23.96 -10.12
N LYS A 306 -32.55 -23.29 -9.49
CA LYS A 306 -31.59 -23.95 -8.60
C LYS A 306 -32.29 -24.65 -7.43
N ASN A 307 -33.33 -24.02 -6.88
CA ASN A 307 -34.02 -24.44 -5.66
C ASN A 307 -35.26 -25.30 -5.92
N ILE A 308 -35.54 -25.65 -7.18
CA ILE A 308 -36.67 -26.51 -7.56
C ILE A 308 -36.13 -27.73 -8.29
N PRO A 309 -36.50 -28.96 -7.89
CA PRO A 309 -36.06 -30.19 -8.56
C PRO A 309 -36.24 -30.16 -10.09
N PRO A 310 -35.30 -30.74 -10.87
CA PRO A 310 -34.10 -31.45 -10.43
C PRO A 310 -32.93 -30.57 -9.96
N GLY A 311 -33.07 -29.22 -9.99
CA GLY A 311 -32.01 -28.30 -9.58
C GLY A 311 -30.81 -28.27 -10.55
N PHE A 312 -29.83 -27.42 -10.25
CA PHE A 312 -28.55 -27.38 -10.97
C PHE A 312 -27.44 -26.72 -10.15
N VAL A 313 -26.18 -27.01 -10.51
CA VAL A 313 -25.01 -26.32 -9.95
C VAL A 313 -24.72 -25.04 -10.72
N THR A 314 -24.60 -23.91 -10.02
CA THR A 314 -24.28 -22.61 -10.62
C THR A 314 -22.79 -22.51 -10.95
N PRO A 315 -22.39 -22.23 -12.20
CA PRO A 315 -20.98 -22.10 -12.57
C PRO A 315 -20.23 -21.03 -11.75
N PRO A 316 -18.93 -21.21 -11.45
CA PRO A 316 -18.14 -20.22 -10.71
C PRO A 316 -18.19 -18.81 -11.34
N TYR A 317 -18.03 -18.73 -12.67
CA TYR A 317 -18.14 -17.46 -13.41
C TYR A 317 -19.46 -16.72 -13.14
N VAL A 318 -20.57 -17.46 -13.09
CA VAL A 318 -21.90 -16.91 -12.83
C VAL A 318 -22.05 -16.47 -11.39
N ARG A 319 -21.51 -17.24 -10.43
CA ARG A 319 -21.51 -16.87 -9.01
C ARG A 319 -20.84 -15.53 -8.79
N ASP A 320 -19.69 -15.33 -9.43
CA ASP A 320 -18.94 -14.08 -9.32
C ASP A 320 -19.64 -12.93 -10.07
N ARG A 321 -20.19 -13.17 -11.26
CA ARG A 321 -20.91 -12.15 -12.07
C ARG A 321 -22.22 -11.68 -11.44
N LEU A 322 -22.97 -12.58 -10.80
CA LEU A 322 -24.21 -12.28 -10.09
C LEU A 322 -23.98 -11.92 -8.62
N ARG A 323 -22.71 -11.89 -8.16
CA ARG A 323 -22.32 -11.61 -6.76
C ARG A 323 -23.05 -12.50 -5.75
N LEU A 324 -23.23 -13.77 -6.09
CA LEU A 324 -23.85 -14.74 -5.20
C LEU A 324 -22.91 -14.97 -4.00
N LYS A 325 -23.44 -14.83 -2.78
CA LYS A 325 -22.69 -15.13 -1.55
C LYS A 325 -22.23 -16.59 -1.60
N LYS A 326 -21.03 -16.85 -1.06
CA LYS A 326 -20.43 -18.18 -1.15
C LYS A 326 -21.24 -19.23 -0.42
#